data_AF-A0AAQ3Q8Z5-F1
#
_entry.id   AF-A0AAQ3Q8Z5-F1
#
_cell.length_a   1.000
_cell.length_b   1.000
_cell.length_c   1.000
_cell.angle_alpha   90.00
_cell.angle_beta   90.00
_cell.angle_gamma   90.00
#
_symmetry.space_group_name_H-M   'P 1'
#
loop_
_entity.id
_entity.type
_entity.pdbx_description
1 polymer ?
#
loop_
_entity_poly.entity_id
_entity_poly.type
_entity_poly.pdbx_seq_one_letter_code
_entity_poly.pdbx_strand_id
1 'polypeptide(L)'
;MELKSGLPLAAQQYEALLRKNVILTWRHKKSAALQLFSSLFFIFLIFCIDKAVKSRFSSTTAYSNVRDPKPIVEPPIPPCEDKFFINTPCYDFLWSGNGSTRVASIVSAIMRNNPGRKIPGEKVKSFSTPREVDAWLESNPMRCPGALHFVERNSTVISYGIQTNSTPVAKRGTYEDPTFKFQIPLQVAAEREISRSLLGDPNFSWVVSFKEFAHPATETFSAVGSAGPTFFLAIAMFGFVFQISSLVTEKELKLRQAMSIMGLYDSAYWFSWFTWEAFLTLLAALFTVLFGMMFQFNFFKHNSFAILFLLFFLFQLNMLSFAFMISAFVSKSSSATTVGFSIFIIGFLTQLVTTFGFPYDNDFSKIYRAIWSLFPPNLLAKALDLLGNATATNEDEGISWQRRGKCTTHEPDCVITIEDIYQWLISTFLLWFLLAIYFDNIIPNSYGVRKSIFYFLSPSYWTGKDGNRVVEGSLCSCYGSIPPLDDATPNDEDVLAEETAVKQQAAVGNIDPDVAVQIRGLTKTYPGTTKIGCCKCQRSSPYHAVKGIWVNLAKDQLFCLLGPNGAGKTTVINCLTGITPITEGDGGNIIFLVFHL
;
A
#
# COMPACT_ATOMS: atom_id res chain seq x y z
N MET A 1 -22.09 46.83 -9.21
CA MET A 1 -21.08 45.86 -8.75
C MET A 1 -19.81 46.12 -9.54
N GLU A 2 -18.71 46.48 -8.88
CA GLU A 2 -17.41 46.52 -9.56
C GLU A 2 -17.02 45.09 -9.94
N LEU A 3 -16.85 44.84 -11.24
CA LEU A 3 -16.34 43.57 -11.77
C LEU A 3 -14.88 43.45 -11.34
N LYS A 4 -14.61 42.62 -10.32
CA LYS A 4 -13.25 42.29 -9.92
C LYS A 4 -12.57 41.54 -11.07
N SER A 5 -11.35 41.93 -11.41
CA SER A 5 -10.52 41.28 -12.44
C SER A 5 -9.13 40.94 -11.87
N GLY A 6 -8.45 39.95 -12.45
CA GLY A 6 -7.10 39.55 -12.02
C GLY A 6 -7.06 38.79 -10.68
N LEU A 7 -6.07 39.08 -9.84
CA LEU A 7 -5.82 38.37 -8.56
C LEU A 7 -7.01 38.39 -7.58
N PRO A 8 -7.73 39.51 -7.37
CA PRO A 8 -8.91 39.54 -6.49
C PRO A 8 -10.03 38.60 -6.94
N LEU A 9 -10.23 38.46 -8.25
CA LEU A 9 -11.20 37.51 -8.81
C LEU A 9 -10.74 36.06 -8.59
N ALA A 10 -9.46 35.77 -8.84
CA ALA A 10 -8.89 34.45 -8.61
C ALA A 10 -8.98 34.01 -7.15
N ALA A 11 -8.72 34.92 -6.19
CA ALA A 11 -8.87 34.64 -4.76
C ALA A 11 -10.33 34.37 -4.36
N GLN A 12 -11.28 35.16 -4.88
CA GLN A 12 -12.71 34.94 -4.64
C GLN A 12 -13.19 33.60 -5.22
N GLN A 13 -12.73 33.25 -6.43
CA GLN A 13 -13.02 31.97 -7.07
C GLN A 13 -12.44 30.80 -6.26
N TYR A 14 -11.19 30.92 -5.79
CA TYR A 14 -10.55 29.92 -4.94
C TYR A 14 -11.33 29.69 -3.63
N GLU A 15 -11.73 30.75 -2.92
CA GLU A 15 -12.48 30.61 -1.67
C GLU A 15 -13.84 29.94 -1.88
N ALA A 16 -14.55 30.31 -2.95
CA ALA A 16 -15.83 29.70 -3.30
C ALA A 16 -15.69 28.20 -3.61
N LEU A 17 -14.66 27.82 -4.36
CA LEU A 17 -14.36 26.43 -4.67
C LEU A 17 -13.90 25.63 -3.44
N LEU A 18 -13.15 26.26 -2.54
CA LEU A 18 -12.73 25.61 -1.30
C LEU A 18 -13.96 25.28 -0.45
N ARG A 19 -14.89 26.24 -0.32
CA ARG A 19 -16.19 26.01 0.34
C ARG A 19 -17.01 24.92 -0.35
N LYS A 20 -17.04 24.90 -1.69
CA LYS A 20 -17.68 23.81 -2.46
C LYS A 20 -17.09 22.45 -2.05
N ASN A 21 -15.76 22.31 -2.03
CA ASN A 21 -15.09 21.06 -1.69
C ASN A 21 -15.41 20.62 -0.25
N VAL A 22 -15.40 21.56 0.71
CA VAL A 22 -15.81 21.31 2.10
C VAL A 22 -17.24 20.76 2.18
N ILE A 23 -18.18 21.42 1.48
CA ILE A 23 -19.59 21.02 1.47
C ILE A 23 -19.78 19.65 0.81
N LEU A 24 -19.04 19.36 -0.27
CA LEU A 24 -19.09 18.06 -0.93
C LEU A 24 -18.63 16.94 -0.01
N THR A 25 -17.49 17.12 0.67
CA THR A 25 -17.01 16.16 1.66
C THR A 25 -18.00 15.99 2.82
N TRP A 26 -18.63 17.08 3.27
CA TRP A 26 -19.66 17.04 4.29
C TRP A 26 -20.96 16.34 3.84
N ARG A 27 -21.31 16.39 2.56
CA ARG A 27 -22.45 15.62 2.01
C ARG A 27 -22.12 14.13 1.94
N HIS A 28 -20.87 13.77 1.64
CA HIS A 28 -20.39 12.39 1.58
C HIS A 28 -19.70 11.94 2.89
N LYS A 29 -20.36 12.15 4.04
CA LYS A 29 -19.80 11.88 5.38
C LYS A 29 -19.23 10.47 5.56
N LYS A 30 -19.86 9.46 4.96
CA LYS A 30 -19.40 8.07 5.07
C LYS A 30 -18.02 7.86 4.42
N SER A 31 -17.81 8.45 3.24
CA SER A 31 -16.53 8.37 2.52
C SER A 31 -15.43 9.10 3.30
N ALA A 32 -15.72 10.32 3.76
CA ALA A 32 -14.80 11.12 4.56
C ALA A 32 -14.45 10.42 5.91
N ALA A 33 -15.44 9.83 6.57
CA ALA A 33 -15.21 9.07 7.80
C ALA A 33 -14.35 7.83 7.56
N LEU A 34 -14.60 7.08 6.48
CA LEU A 34 -13.76 5.93 6.11
C LEU A 34 -12.33 6.36 5.78
N GLN A 35 -12.13 7.48 5.08
CA GLN A 35 -10.80 8.01 4.78
C GLN A 35 -10.02 8.40 6.04
N LEU A 36 -10.67 9.06 7.00
CA LEU A 36 -10.01 9.56 8.21
C LEU A 36 -9.83 8.48 9.29
N PHE A 37 -10.82 7.60 9.47
CA PHE A 37 -10.86 6.63 10.57
C PHE A 37 -10.56 5.18 10.15
N SER A 38 -10.27 4.89 8.88
CA SER A 38 -9.81 3.54 8.46
C SER A 38 -8.60 3.06 9.26
N SER A 39 -7.71 3.99 9.62
CA SER A 39 -6.55 3.71 10.46
C SER A 39 -6.91 3.10 11.80
N LEU A 40 -7.99 3.54 12.45
CA LEU A 40 -8.45 2.96 13.72
C LEU A 40 -8.79 1.47 13.56
N PHE A 41 -9.51 1.13 12.48
CA PHE A 41 -9.93 -0.25 12.21
C PHE A 41 -8.73 -1.17 11.93
N PHE A 42 -7.82 -0.77 11.04
CA PHE A 42 -6.67 -1.60 10.68
C PHE A 42 -5.64 -1.69 11.79
N ILE A 43 -5.40 -0.60 12.54
CA ILE A 43 -4.51 -0.64 13.71
C ILE A 43 -5.12 -1.52 14.82
N PHE A 44 -6.45 -1.51 14.99
CA PHE A 44 -7.13 -2.45 15.88
C PHE A 44 -6.97 -3.91 15.43
N LEU A 45 -7.03 -4.21 14.13
CA LEU A 45 -6.73 -5.55 13.62
C LEU A 45 -5.29 -5.98 13.92
N ILE A 46 -4.32 -5.08 13.71
CA ILE A 46 -2.92 -5.34 14.09
C ILE A 46 -2.82 -5.62 15.60
N PHE A 47 -3.57 -4.90 16.43
CA PHE A 47 -3.60 -5.10 17.87
C PHE A 47 -4.14 -6.48 18.25
N CYS A 48 -5.21 -6.93 17.61
CA CYS A 48 -5.73 -8.28 17.79
C CYS A 48 -4.70 -9.34 17.39
N ILE A 49 -3.96 -9.14 16.30
CA ILE A 49 -2.87 -10.04 15.87
C ILE A 49 -1.75 -10.06 16.90
N ASP A 50 -1.29 -8.90 17.37
CA ASP A 50 -0.24 -8.78 18.40
C ASP A 50 -0.64 -9.52 19.69
N LYS A 51 -1.88 -9.34 20.16
CA LYS A 51 -2.39 -10.05 21.34
C LYS A 51 -2.47 -11.55 21.13
N ALA A 52 -2.89 -12.01 19.95
CA ALA A 52 -2.94 -13.43 19.61
C ALA A 52 -1.53 -14.05 19.60
N VAL A 53 -0.55 -13.36 19.02
CA VAL A 53 0.86 -13.79 18.97
C VAL A 53 1.46 -13.87 20.37
N LYS A 54 1.29 -12.82 21.18
CA LYS A 54 1.76 -12.81 22.58
C LYS A 54 1.12 -13.91 23.41
N SER A 55 -0.18 -14.16 23.23
CA SER A 55 -0.88 -15.26 23.92
C SER A 55 -0.32 -16.63 23.54
N ARG A 56 -0.02 -16.85 22.25
CA ARG A 56 0.51 -18.12 21.75
C ARG A 56 1.88 -18.46 22.35
N PHE A 57 2.70 -17.46 22.61
CA PHE A 57 4.07 -17.63 23.07
C PHE A 57 4.26 -17.42 24.58
N SER A 58 3.19 -17.12 25.32
CA SER A 58 3.23 -16.84 26.76
C SER A 58 3.68 -18.00 27.65
N SER A 59 3.54 -19.25 27.18
CA SER A 59 3.82 -20.45 27.98
C SER A 59 5.28 -20.91 27.94
N THR A 60 6.10 -20.36 27.06
CA THR A 60 7.51 -20.76 26.92
C THR A 60 8.44 -19.66 27.40
N THR A 61 9.48 -20.04 28.15
CA THR A 61 10.51 -19.13 28.65
C THR A 61 11.35 -18.55 27.51
N ALA A 62 11.39 -19.21 26.34
CA ALA A 62 12.18 -18.83 25.17
C ALA A 62 11.95 -17.39 24.65
N TYR A 63 10.78 -16.79 24.93
CA TYR A 63 10.43 -15.43 24.54
C TYR A 63 10.42 -14.44 25.71
N SER A 64 11.05 -14.81 26.83
CA SER A 64 11.20 -13.96 28.01
C SER A 64 12.68 -13.78 28.36
N ASN A 65 13.04 -12.61 28.91
CA ASN A 65 14.38 -12.37 29.42
C ASN A 65 14.55 -13.14 30.74
N VAL A 66 15.26 -14.28 30.71
CA VAL A 66 15.51 -15.12 31.88
C VAL A 66 16.93 -14.87 32.37
N ARG A 67 17.07 -14.07 33.43
CA ARG A 67 18.39 -13.72 34.02
C ARG A 67 18.90 -14.76 35.04
N ASP A 68 18.00 -15.45 35.73
CA ASP A 68 18.35 -16.54 36.66
C ASP A 68 17.34 -17.68 36.54
N PRO A 69 17.59 -18.68 35.67
CA PRO A 69 16.73 -19.85 35.54
C PRO A 69 16.81 -20.74 36.78
N LYS A 70 15.67 -21.25 37.24
CA LYS A 70 15.62 -22.14 38.41
C LYS A 70 16.12 -23.53 38.04
N PRO A 71 16.98 -24.15 38.85
CA PRO A 71 17.43 -25.52 38.62
C PRO A 71 16.28 -26.52 38.83
N ILE A 72 16.17 -27.48 37.93
CA ILE A 72 15.32 -28.66 38.06
C ILE A 72 16.12 -29.71 38.80
N VAL A 73 15.69 -30.04 40.03
CA VAL A 73 16.35 -31.02 40.90
C VAL A 73 15.57 -32.32 40.83
N GLU A 74 16.25 -33.44 40.58
CA GLU A 74 15.67 -34.79 40.54
C GLU A 74 14.38 -34.89 39.70
N PRO A 75 14.45 -34.67 38.38
CA PRO A 75 13.25 -34.75 37.55
C PRO A 75 12.67 -36.18 37.60
N PRO A 76 11.36 -36.34 37.86
CA PRO A 76 10.74 -37.67 37.97
C PRO A 76 10.52 -38.28 36.59
N ILE A 77 10.47 -39.62 36.51
CA ILE A 77 9.96 -40.30 35.31
C ILE A 77 8.45 -40.01 35.23
N PRO A 78 7.99 -39.26 34.21
CA PRO A 78 6.59 -38.88 34.09
C PRO A 78 5.72 -40.11 33.76
N PRO A 79 4.44 -40.11 34.14
CA PRO A 79 3.50 -41.12 33.65
C PRO A 79 3.40 -41.05 32.13
N CYS A 80 3.21 -42.18 31.46
CA CYS A 80 3.10 -42.23 30.01
C CYS A 80 1.97 -41.36 29.45
N GLU A 81 0.91 -41.12 30.23
CA GLU A 81 -0.21 -40.23 29.91
C GLU A 81 0.18 -38.75 29.75
N ASP A 82 1.29 -38.31 30.35
CA ASP A 82 1.74 -36.92 30.27
C ASP A 82 2.36 -36.57 28.91
N LYS A 83 2.63 -37.56 28.07
CA LYS A 83 3.17 -37.36 26.71
C LYS A 83 2.06 -36.85 25.78
N PHE A 84 2.35 -35.82 24.98
CA PHE A 84 1.34 -35.17 24.13
C PHE A 84 0.55 -36.11 23.21
N PHE A 85 1.21 -37.15 22.69
CA PHE A 85 0.63 -38.17 21.84
C PHE A 85 1.05 -39.54 22.39
N ILE A 86 0.11 -40.26 22.99
CA ILE A 86 0.31 -41.61 23.50
C ILE A 86 -0.97 -42.43 23.29
N ASN A 87 -0.83 -43.68 22.91
CA ASN A 87 -1.94 -44.62 22.75
C ASN A 87 -2.18 -45.38 24.05
N THR A 88 -3.42 -45.43 24.51
CA THR A 88 -3.82 -46.23 25.68
C THR A 88 -4.15 -47.67 25.27
N PRO A 89 -3.76 -48.70 26.04
CA PRO A 89 -2.95 -48.64 27.25
C PRO A 89 -1.48 -48.31 26.97
N CYS A 90 -0.88 -47.48 27.83
CA CYS A 90 0.52 -47.06 27.74
C CYS A 90 1.35 -47.52 28.94
N TYR A 91 2.67 -47.59 28.73
CA TYR A 91 3.67 -47.99 29.70
C TYR A 91 4.66 -46.84 29.94
N ASP A 92 5.11 -46.67 31.18
CA ASP A 92 6.04 -45.61 31.59
C ASP A 92 7.45 -45.88 31.03
N PHE A 93 7.92 -47.13 31.11
CA PHE A 93 9.13 -47.59 30.42
C PHE A 93 9.12 -49.12 30.26
N LEU A 94 9.90 -49.63 29.31
CA LEU A 94 10.16 -51.07 29.16
C LEU A 94 11.57 -51.40 29.65
N TRP A 95 11.87 -52.68 29.88
CA TRP A 95 13.24 -53.08 30.11
C TRP A 95 13.56 -54.51 29.63
N SER A 96 14.83 -54.78 29.33
CA SER A 96 15.34 -56.13 29.02
C SER A 96 16.40 -56.60 30.01
N GLY A 97 16.54 -57.92 30.15
CA GLY A 97 17.49 -58.57 31.06
C GLY A 97 16.81 -59.22 32.28
N ASN A 98 15.55 -59.64 32.13
CA ASN A 98 14.74 -60.25 33.20
C ASN A 98 15.29 -61.56 33.78
N GLY A 99 16.27 -62.19 33.11
CA GLY A 99 16.94 -63.40 33.60
C GLY A 99 17.82 -63.16 34.84
N SER A 100 18.19 -61.91 35.15
CA SER A 100 18.93 -61.58 36.37
C SER A 100 18.01 -61.09 37.48
N THR A 101 18.02 -61.79 38.62
CA THR A 101 17.30 -61.38 39.85
C THR A 101 17.81 -60.04 40.39
N ARG A 102 19.08 -59.73 40.15
CA ARG A 102 19.69 -58.44 40.51
C ARG A 102 19.17 -57.30 39.64
N VAL A 103 19.03 -57.51 38.33
CA VAL A 103 18.42 -56.51 37.45
C VAL A 103 16.96 -56.28 37.82
N ALA A 104 16.21 -57.34 38.13
CA ALA A 104 14.82 -57.21 38.60
C ALA A 104 14.70 -56.41 39.90
N SER A 105 15.66 -56.56 40.83
CA SER A 105 15.68 -55.78 42.07
C SER A 105 16.03 -54.30 41.83
N ILE A 106 16.95 -54.01 40.90
CA ILE A 106 17.28 -52.63 40.47
C ILE A 106 16.05 -51.95 39.87
N VAL A 107 15.35 -52.59 38.92
CA VAL A 107 14.15 -52.02 38.29
C VAL A 107 13.03 -51.80 39.32
N SER A 108 12.86 -52.74 40.25
CA SER A 108 11.90 -52.58 41.36
C SER A 108 12.24 -51.39 42.26
N ALA A 109 13.54 -51.10 42.45
CA ALA A 109 14.00 -49.94 43.19
C ALA A 109 13.78 -48.63 42.41
N ILE A 110 14.00 -48.62 41.09
CA ILE A 110 13.69 -47.48 40.21
C ILE A 110 12.22 -47.08 40.36
N MET A 111 11.33 -48.07 40.30
CA MET A 111 9.89 -47.85 40.41
C MET A 111 9.48 -47.32 41.79
N ARG A 112 10.11 -47.82 42.86
CA ARG A 112 9.80 -47.44 44.26
C ARG A 112 10.34 -46.06 44.63
N ASN A 113 11.51 -45.71 44.11
CA ASN A 113 12.26 -44.49 44.46
C ASN A 113 12.09 -43.37 43.43
N ASN A 114 11.16 -43.52 42.48
CA ASN A 114 10.88 -42.46 41.52
C ASN A 114 10.34 -41.21 42.27
N PRO A 115 10.96 -40.03 42.09
CA PRO A 115 10.54 -38.81 42.78
C PRO A 115 9.07 -38.46 42.50
N GLY A 116 8.35 -37.93 43.50
CA GLY A 116 6.98 -37.45 43.35
C GLY A 116 5.89 -38.53 43.14
N ARG A 117 6.20 -39.71 42.58
CA ARG A 117 5.25 -40.84 42.45
C ARG A 117 5.97 -42.18 42.39
N LYS A 118 5.38 -43.21 43.00
CA LYS A 118 5.79 -44.61 42.78
C LYS A 118 5.22 -45.11 41.45
N ILE A 119 6.04 -45.80 40.65
CA ILE A 119 5.62 -46.35 39.36
C ILE A 119 4.92 -47.70 39.58
N PRO A 120 3.66 -47.88 39.17
CA PRO A 120 2.95 -49.16 39.30
C PRO A 120 3.58 -50.26 38.44
N GLY A 121 3.52 -51.51 38.90
CA GLY A 121 3.99 -52.68 38.13
C GLY A 121 3.32 -52.84 36.77
N GLU A 122 2.04 -52.50 36.66
CA GLU A 122 1.27 -52.55 35.41
C GLU A 122 1.78 -51.57 34.34
N LYS A 123 2.53 -50.54 34.76
CA LYS A 123 3.09 -49.52 33.88
C LYS A 123 4.50 -49.83 33.38
N VAL A 124 5.07 -50.98 33.78
CA VAL A 124 6.42 -51.40 33.38
C VAL A 124 6.36 -52.80 32.81
N LYS A 125 6.98 -53.01 31.65
CA LYS A 125 6.99 -54.32 30.98
C LYS A 125 8.41 -54.82 30.76
N SER A 126 8.65 -56.08 31.13
CA SER A 126 9.96 -56.74 31.08
C SER A 126 10.09 -57.68 29.89
N PHE A 127 11.29 -57.79 29.34
CA PHE A 127 11.66 -58.69 28.25
C PHE A 127 12.98 -59.42 28.53
N SER A 128 13.25 -60.50 27.80
CA SER A 128 14.48 -61.27 28.01
C SER A 128 15.66 -60.62 27.29
N THR A 129 15.44 -60.19 26.05
CA THR A 129 16.49 -59.64 25.17
C THR A 129 16.12 -58.25 24.62
N PRO A 130 17.10 -57.40 24.27
CA PRO A 130 16.82 -56.12 23.61
C PRO A 130 16.02 -56.26 22.30
N ARG A 131 16.24 -57.35 21.54
CA ARG A 131 15.53 -57.61 20.27
C ARG A 131 14.03 -57.82 20.46
N GLU A 132 13.61 -58.41 21.58
CA GLU A 132 12.19 -58.55 21.91
C GLU A 132 11.53 -57.19 22.22
N VAL A 133 12.30 -56.27 22.84
CA VAL A 133 11.85 -54.89 23.07
C VAL A 133 11.66 -54.17 21.74
N ASP A 134 12.62 -54.28 20.82
CA ASP A 134 12.54 -53.68 19.48
C ASP A 134 11.29 -54.17 18.72
N ALA A 135 11.08 -55.48 18.65
CA ALA A 135 9.92 -56.08 17.99
C ALA A 135 8.59 -55.65 18.66
N TRP A 136 8.59 -55.48 19.99
CA TRP A 136 7.41 -54.97 20.69
C TRP A 136 7.15 -53.49 20.40
N LEU A 137 8.17 -52.65 20.41
CA LEU A 137 8.06 -51.21 20.11
C LEU A 137 7.60 -50.99 18.65
N GLU A 138 8.11 -51.78 17.72
CA GLU A 138 7.71 -51.75 16.30
C GLU A 138 6.23 -52.12 16.11
N SER A 139 5.77 -53.17 16.79
CA SER A 139 4.36 -53.59 16.75
C SER A 139 3.42 -52.70 17.57
N ASN A 140 3.94 -51.85 18.46
CA ASN A 140 3.17 -51.00 19.37
C ASN A 140 3.67 -49.54 19.35
N PRO A 141 3.56 -48.84 18.20
CA PRO A 141 4.02 -47.46 18.09
C PRO A 141 3.24 -46.56 19.07
N MET A 142 3.97 -45.61 19.67
CA MET A 142 3.40 -44.59 20.56
C MET A 142 2.70 -45.14 21.81
N ARG A 143 3.06 -46.33 22.30
CA ARG A 143 2.58 -46.87 23.60
C ARG A 143 3.58 -46.76 24.74
N CYS A 144 4.84 -46.48 24.45
CA CYS A 144 5.88 -46.31 25.46
C CYS A 144 6.87 -45.23 25.03
N PRO A 145 7.33 -44.34 25.93
CA PRO A 145 8.32 -43.32 25.62
C PRO A 145 9.77 -43.85 25.48
N GLY A 146 10.10 -45.00 26.09
CA GLY A 146 11.42 -45.63 25.93
C GLY A 146 11.65 -46.89 26.78
N ALA A 147 12.86 -47.43 26.72
CA ALA A 147 13.26 -48.68 27.36
C ALA A 147 14.68 -48.65 27.94
N LEU A 148 14.92 -49.51 28.93
CA LEU A 148 16.23 -49.77 29.54
C LEU A 148 16.74 -51.18 29.21
N HIS A 149 17.98 -51.29 28.76
CA HIS A 149 18.59 -52.58 28.46
C HIS A 149 19.72 -52.86 29.43
N PHE A 150 19.56 -53.86 30.30
CA PHE A 150 20.60 -54.25 31.24
C PHE A 150 21.36 -55.48 30.75
N VAL A 151 22.67 -55.47 30.95
CA VAL A 151 23.56 -56.61 30.74
C VAL A 151 24.50 -56.69 31.95
N GLU A 152 24.28 -57.68 32.80
CA GLU A 152 25.16 -58.02 33.91
C GLU A 152 26.35 -58.82 33.36
N ARG A 153 27.56 -58.25 33.42
CA ARG A 153 28.77 -58.90 32.91
C ARG A 153 29.50 -59.70 33.97
N ASN A 154 29.57 -59.17 35.19
CA ASN A 154 30.13 -59.83 36.37
C ASN A 154 29.56 -59.17 37.65
N SER A 155 30.03 -59.56 38.84
CA SER A 155 29.53 -59.05 40.12
C SER A 155 29.75 -57.54 40.34
N THR A 156 30.71 -56.93 39.64
CA THR A 156 31.11 -55.52 39.81
C THR A 156 30.78 -54.63 38.60
N VAL A 157 30.37 -55.21 37.47
CA VAL A 157 30.15 -54.54 36.20
C VAL A 157 28.76 -54.84 35.67
N ILE A 158 27.90 -53.81 35.73
CA ILE A 158 26.60 -53.77 35.07
C ILE A 158 26.71 -52.76 33.93
N SER A 159 26.46 -53.21 32.70
CA SER A 159 26.28 -52.31 31.56
C SER A 159 24.79 -52.08 31.33
N TYR A 160 24.41 -50.83 31.06
CA TYR A 160 23.04 -50.49 30.70
C TYR A 160 23.00 -49.63 29.44
N GLY A 161 21.91 -49.71 28.69
CA GLY A 161 21.62 -48.89 27.52
C GLY A 161 20.22 -48.29 27.61
N ILE A 162 20.04 -47.11 27.04
CA ILE A 162 18.75 -46.42 26.98
C ILE A 162 18.28 -46.38 25.53
N GLN A 163 17.03 -46.76 25.30
CA GLN A 163 16.37 -46.67 24.01
C GLN A 163 15.18 -45.72 24.10
N THR A 164 15.25 -44.58 23.42
CA THR A 164 14.17 -43.57 23.41
C THR A 164 13.87 -43.13 21.99
N ASN A 165 12.66 -42.59 21.79
CA ASN A 165 12.32 -41.89 20.55
C ASN A 165 12.80 -40.43 20.67
N SER A 166 13.74 -40.03 19.81
CA SER A 166 14.30 -38.66 19.77
C SER A 166 13.41 -37.65 19.05
N THR A 167 12.28 -38.07 18.48
CA THR A 167 11.39 -37.20 17.72
C THR A 167 10.69 -36.21 18.66
N PRO A 168 10.92 -34.89 18.54
CA PRO A 168 10.19 -33.90 19.32
C PRO A 168 8.74 -33.85 18.88
N VAL A 169 7.83 -33.71 19.85
CA VAL A 169 6.38 -33.62 19.58
C VAL A 169 5.84 -32.24 19.96
N ALA A 170 4.98 -31.69 19.10
CA ALA A 170 4.40 -30.37 19.29
C ALA A 170 2.88 -30.44 19.46
N LYS A 171 2.35 -29.77 20.48
CA LYS A 171 0.90 -29.64 20.72
C LYS A 171 0.58 -28.18 21.01
N ARG A 172 -0.30 -27.56 20.20
CA ARG A 172 -0.71 -26.15 20.36
C ARG A 172 0.47 -25.15 20.46
N GLY A 173 1.59 -25.43 19.78
CA GLY A 173 2.77 -24.56 19.77
C GLY A 173 3.76 -24.78 20.91
N THR A 174 3.47 -25.64 21.88
CA THR A 174 4.48 -26.10 22.86
C THR A 174 5.18 -27.34 22.34
N TYR A 175 6.51 -27.32 22.38
CA TYR A 175 7.37 -28.44 22.01
C TYR A 175 7.77 -29.20 23.27
N GLU A 176 7.67 -30.52 23.21
CA GLU A 176 8.12 -31.42 24.24
C GLU A 176 9.43 -32.05 23.78
N ASP A 177 10.53 -31.74 24.48
CA ASP A 177 11.82 -32.40 24.28
C ASP A 177 11.81 -33.76 25.00
N PRO A 178 11.80 -34.89 24.25
CA PRO A 178 11.77 -36.22 24.85
C PRO A 178 13.05 -36.53 25.64
N THR A 179 14.17 -35.87 25.34
CA THR A 179 15.43 -36.07 26.05
C THR A 179 15.33 -35.54 27.48
N PHE A 180 15.02 -34.26 27.68
CA PHE A 180 14.92 -33.69 29.02
C PHE A 180 13.68 -34.14 29.80
N LYS A 181 12.55 -34.35 29.12
CA LYS A 181 11.31 -34.76 29.80
C LYS A 181 11.29 -36.23 30.21
N PHE A 182 11.98 -37.11 29.48
CA PHE A 182 11.89 -38.55 29.73
C PHE A 182 13.24 -39.27 29.80
N GLN A 183 14.11 -39.11 28.80
CA GLN A 183 15.39 -39.84 28.73
C GLN A 183 16.27 -39.57 29.94
N ILE A 184 16.45 -38.30 30.30
CA ILE A 184 17.29 -37.85 31.41
C ILE A 184 16.76 -38.35 32.77
N PRO A 185 15.46 -38.17 33.12
CA PRO A 185 14.88 -38.79 34.33
C PRO A 185 15.12 -40.30 34.43
N LEU A 186 14.92 -41.02 33.32
CA LEU A 186 15.11 -42.47 33.26
C LEU A 186 16.59 -42.85 33.45
N GLN A 187 17.50 -42.10 32.85
CA GLN A 187 18.95 -42.27 33.00
C GLN A 187 19.40 -42.08 34.44
N VAL A 188 19.04 -40.94 35.06
CA VAL A 188 19.43 -40.62 36.44
C VAL A 188 18.87 -41.66 37.42
N ALA A 189 17.64 -42.12 37.21
CA ALA A 189 17.06 -43.18 38.02
C ALA A 189 17.81 -44.52 37.86
N ALA A 190 18.17 -44.90 36.64
CA ALA A 190 18.94 -46.12 36.38
C ALA A 190 20.33 -46.05 37.02
N GLU A 191 21.08 -44.97 36.81
CA GLU A 191 22.41 -44.77 37.39
C GLU A 191 22.38 -44.82 38.91
N ARG A 192 21.44 -44.11 39.54
CA ARG A 192 21.29 -44.09 41.00
C ARG A 192 21.06 -45.48 41.59
N GLU A 193 20.14 -46.27 41.02
CA GLU A 193 19.83 -47.60 41.55
C GLU A 193 20.89 -48.66 41.20
N ILE A 194 21.58 -48.52 40.06
CA ILE A 194 22.78 -49.33 39.77
C ILE A 194 23.86 -49.05 40.80
N SER A 195 24.14 -47.78 41.13
CA SER A 195 25.11 -47.40 42.15
C SER A 195 24.76 -47.95 43.52
N ARG A 196 23.49 -47.85 43.95
CA ARG A 196 23.02 -48.45 45.22
C ARG A 196 23.21 -49.96 45.26
N SER A 197 22.91 -50.66 44.15
CA SER A 197 23.07 -52.11 44.02
C SER A 197 24.54 -52.56 44.01
N LEU A 198 25.46 -51.73 43.49
CA LEU A 198 26.90 -52.03 43.47
C LEU A 198 27.58 -51.69 44.81
N LEU A 199 27.18 -50.60 45.47
CA LEU A 199 27.74 -50.16 46.75
C LEU A 199 27.17 -50.92 47.96
N GLY A 200 25.98 -51.54 47.81
CA GLY A 200 25.28 -52.19 48.92
C GLY A 200 24.68 -51.21 49.93
N ASP A 201 24.70 -49.90 49.65
CA ASP A 201 24.11 -48.85 50.49
C ASP A 201 22.80 -48.35 49.89
N PRO A 202 21.63 -48.69 50.48
CA PRO A 202 20.33 -48.22 50.00
C PRO A 202 20.10 -46.72 50.24
N ASN A 203 20.84 -46.10 51.15
CA ASN A 203 20.71 -44.68 51.51
C ASN A 203 21.61 -43.76 50.68
N PHE A 204 22.44 -44.32 49.80
CA PHE A 204 23.30 -43.53 48.92
C PHE A 204 22.47 -42.51 48.12
N SER A 205 22.80 -41.23 48.27
CA SER A 205 22.12 -40.11 47.62
C SER A 205 22.93 -39.61 46.42
N TRP A 206 22.37 -39.78 45.23
CA TRP A 206 22.92 -39.26 43.98
C TRP A 206 21.95 -38.22 43.41
N VAL A 207 22.18 -36.94 43.73
CA VAL A 207 21.29 -35.83 43.36
C VAL A 207 21.86 -35.12 42.14
N VAL A 208 21.10 -35.14 41.04
CA VAL A 208 21.46 -34.42 39.80
C VAL A 208 20.49 -33.25 39.61
N SER A 209 21.05 -32.07 39.33
CA SER A 209 20.29 -30.86 39.04
C SER A 209 20.63 -30.32 37.66
N PHE A 210 19.60 -29.96 36.88
CA PHE A 210 19.72 -29.35 35.57
C PHE A 210 19.36 -27.87 35.65
N LYS A 211 20.21 -26.99 35.17
CA LYS A 211 19.95 -25.54 35.12
C LYS A 211 20.16 -25.07 33.68
N GLU A 212 19.16 -24.40 33.12
CA GLU A 212 19.29 -23.72 31.83
C GLU A 212 20.29 -22.56 31.94
N PHE A 213 20.87 -22.11 30.83
CA PHE A 213 21.68 -20.89 30.84
C PHE A 213 20.76 -19.66 30.88
N ALA A 214 21.24 -18.56 31.47
CA ALA A 214 20.53 -17.28 31.36
C ALA A 214 20.51 -16.84 29.89
N HIS A 215 19.35 -16.47 29.38
CA HIS A 215 19.16 -16.14 27.98
C HIS A 215 18.24 -14.92 27.79
N PRO A 216 18.47 -14.10 26.75
CA PRO A 216 17.53 -13.05 26.38
C PRO A 216 16.27 -13.66 25.74
N ALA A 217 15.21 -12.85 25.66
CA ALA A 217 14.02 -13.18 24.89
C ALA A 217 14.39 -13.30 23.41
N THR A 218 14.05 -14.44 22.79
CA THR A 218 14.13 -14.57 21.34
C THR A 218 13.13 -13.62 20.67
N GLU A 219 13.47 -13.07 19.50
CA GLU A 219 12.56 -12.23 18.74
C GLU A 219 11.28 -12.98 18.37
N THR A 220 10.13 -12.43 18.78
CA THR A 220 8.82 -12.92 18.35
C THR A 220 8.42 -12.28 17.03
N PHE A 221 7.52 -12.93 16.29
CA PHE A 221 6.81 -12.30 15.17
C PHE A 221 6.26 -10.92 15.57
N SER A 222 6.81 -9.85 15.00
CA SER A 222 6.31 -8.50 15.21
C SER A 222 5.07 -8.29 14.34
N ALA A 223 3.89 -8.18 14.98
CA ALA A 223 2.64 -7.95 14.24
C ALA A 223 2.72 -6.67 13.39
N VAL A 224 3.38 -5.63 13.91
CA VAL A 224 3.59 -4.37 13.18
C VAL A 224 4.65 -4.52 12.10
N GLY A 225 5.77 -5.21 12.36
CA GLY A 225 6.82 -5.41 11.37
C GLY A 225 6.37 -6.24 10.17
N SER A 226 5.63 -7.32 10.41
CA SER A 226 5.24 -8.25 9.35
C SER A 226 3.90 -7.91 8.68
N ALA A 227 2.87 -7.53 9.45
CA ALA A 227 1.54 -7.21 8.88
C ALA A 227 1.32 -5.70 8.67
N GLY A 228 2.13 -4.85 9.31
CA GLY A 228 2.01 -3.40 9.22
C GLY A 228 2.11 -2.87 7.79
N PRO A 229 3.10 -3.24 6.96
CA PRO A 229 3.22 -2.74 5.59
C PRO A 229 1.92 -2.85 4.78
N THR A 230 1.30 -4.03 4.81
CA THR A 230 0.03 -4.30 4.13
C THR A 230 -1.12 -3.46 4.68
N PHE A 231 -1.27 -3.41 6.01
CA PHE A 231 -2.37 -2.69 6.64
C PHE A 231 -2.22 -1.17 6.52
N PHE A 232 -1.01 -0.62 6.63
CA PHE A 232 -0.75 0.81 6.41
C PHE A 232 -0.93 1.20 4.94
N LEU A 233 -0.59 0.33 3.99
CA LEU A 233 -0.95 0.53 2.59
C LEU A 233 -2.49 0.55 2.42
N ALA A 234 -3.21 -0.40 3.03
CA ALA A 234 -4.66 -0.45 2.96
C ALA A 234 -5.32 0.82 3.52
N ILE A 235 -4.83 1.34 4.65
CA ILE A 235 -5.28 2.62 5.24
C ILE A 235 -5.18 3.75 4.20
N ALA A 236 -4.01 3.90 3.57
CA ALA A 236 -3.78 4.96 2.60
C ALA A 236 -4.60 4.78 1.30
N MET A 237 -4.91 3.52 0.92
CA MET A 237 -5.68 3.25 -0.30
C MET A 237 -7.12 3.72 -0.21
N PHE A 238 -7.74 3.79 0.97
CA PHE A 238 -9.08 4.39 1.08
C PHE A 238 -9.07 5.84 0.59
N GLY A 239 -8.08 6.64 1.04
CA GLY A 239 -7.93 8.02 0.57
C GLY A 239 -7.69 8.08 -0.94
N PHE A 240 -6.75 7.29 -1.45
CA PHE A 240 -6.42 7.24 -2.87
C PHE A 240 -7.62 6.88 -3.77
N VAL A 241 -8.38 5.84 -3.42
CA VAL A 241 -9.52 5.34 -4.21
C VAL A 241 -10.66 6.36 -4.24
N PHE A 242 -10.96 7.01 -3.11
CA PHE A 242 -12.00 8.04 -3.08
C PHE A 242 -11.59 9.31 -3.83
N GLN A 243 -10.33 9.71 -3.73
CA GLN A 243 -9.77 10.85 -4.46
C GLN A 243 -9.89 10.67 -5.97
N ILE A 244 -9.41 9.54 -6.49
CA ILE A 244 -9.50 9.25 -7.92
C ILE A 244 -10.96 9.16 -8.38
N SER A 245 -11.83 8.53 -7.57
CA SER A 245 -13.26 8.42 -7.89
C SER A 245 -13.93 9.79 -7.99
N SER A 246 -13.68 10.68 -7.01
CA SER A 246 -14.27 12.02 -7.01
C SER A 246 -13.78 12.88 -8.17
N LEU A 247 -12.49 12.82 -8.50
CA LEU A 247 -11.92 13.53 -9.65
C LEU A 247 -12.52 13.05 -10.96
N VAL A 248 -12.63 11.73 -11.12
CA VAL A 248 -13.21 11.14 -12.33
C VAL A 248 -14.71 11.43 -12.41
N THR A 249 -15.44 11.47 -11.30
CA THR A 249 -16.86 11.87 -11.29
C THR A 249 -17.04 13.34 -11.73
N GLU A 250 -16.20 14.27 -11.27
CA GLU A 250 -16.29 15.66 -11.75
C GLU A 250 -15.98 15.78 -13.25
N LYS A 251 -15.01 14.98 -13.73
CA LYS A 251 -14.66 14.88 -15.16
C LYS A 251 -15.78 14.25 -15.99
N GLU A 252 -16.39 13.17 -15.50
CA GLU A 252 -17.49 12.45 -16.14
C GLU A 252 -18.73 13.34 -16.29
N LEU A 253 -19.04 14.11 -15.24
CA LEU A 253 -20.14 15.09 -15.23
C LEU A 253 -19.80 16.40 -15.95
N LYS A 254 -18.56 16.54 -16.47
CA LYS A 254 -18.06 17.74 -17.16
C LYS A 254 -18.18 19.03 -16.34
N LEU A 255 -18.19 18.94 -15.01
CA LEU A 255 -18.40 20.09 -14.13
C LEU A 255 -17.29 21.13 -14.27
N ARG A 256 -16.03 20.69 -14.37
CA ARG A 256 -14.88 21.59 -14.61
C ARG A 256 -15.05 22.41 -15.89
N GLN A 257 -15.56 21.81 -16.96
CA GLN A 257 -15.76 22.48 -18.24
C GLN A 257 -16.88 23.51 -18.14
N ALA A 258 -18.01 23.17 -17.51
CA ALA A 258 -19.09 24.12 -17.27
C ALA A 258 -18.61 25.34 -16.47
N MET A 259 -17.78 25.14 -15.45
CA MET A 259 -17.20 26.25 -14.68
C MET A 259 -16.19 27.07 -15.50
N SER A 260 -15.43 26.45 -16.40
CA SER A 260 -14.51 27.16 -17.30
C SER A 260 -15.27 28.07 -18.28
N ILE A 261 -16.41 27.64 -18.82
CA ILE A 261 -17.29 28.47 -19.66
C ILE A 261 -17.82 29.69 -18.88
N MET A 262 -18.02 29.55 -17.57
CA MET A 262 -18.42 30.65 -16.68
C MET A 262 -17.27 31.62 -16.35
N GLY A 263 -16.07 31.42 -16.90
CA GLY A 263 -14.90 32.28 -16.66
C GLY A 263 -14.09 31.92 -15.41
N LEU A 264 -14.17 30.67 -14.94
CA LEU A 264 -13.34 30.18 -13.83
C LEU A 264 -11.88 30.02 -14.28
N TYR A 265 -10.93 30.54 -13.49
CA TYR A 265 -9.51 30.26 -13.69
C TYR A 265 -9.18 28.78 -13.37
N ASP A 266 -8.55 28.09 -14.32
CA ASP A 266 -8.07 26.71 -14.14
C ASP A 266 -7.13 26.57 -12.92
N SER A 267 -6.29 27.56 -12.66
CA SER A 267 -5.40 27.57 -11.50
C SER A 267 -6.18 27.60 -10.18
N ALA A 268 -7.23 28.41 -10.06
CA ALA A 268 -8.06 28.47 -8.87
C ALA A 268 -8.74 27.12 -8.58
N TYR A 269 -9.17 26.40 -9.62
CA TYR A 269 -9.69 25.03 -9.52
C TYR A 269 -8.66 24.07 -8.93
N TRP A 270 -7.47 23.97 -9.53
CA TRP A 270 -6.45 23.02 -9.09
C TRP A 270 -5.93 23.32 -7.69
N PHE A 271 -5.70 24.60 -7.35
CA PHE A 271 -5.27 24.99 -6.01
C PHE A 271 -6.34 24.69 -4.95
N SER A 272 -7.62 24.96 -5.24
CA SER A 272 -8.71 24.63 -4.31
C SER A 272 -8.80 23.13 -4.03
N TRP A 273 -8.65 22.32 -5.07
CA TRP A 273 -8.69 20.87 -4.94
C TRP A 273 -7.48 20.34 -4.16
N PHE A 274 -6.28 20.77 -4.54
CA PHE A 274 -5.03 20.36 -3.89
C PHE A 274 -5.02 20.74 -2.41
N THR A 275 -5.42 21.97 -2.06
CA THR A 275 -5.40 22.44 -0.66
C THR A 275 -6.39 21.69 0.22
N TRP A 276 -7.59 21.38 -0.29
CA TRP A 276 -8.56 20.60 0.45
C TRP A 276 -8.13 19.15 0.65
N GLU A 277 -7.63 18.50 -0.41
CA GLU A 277 -7.14 17.12 -0.30
C GLU A 277 -5.89 17.00 0.57
N ALA A 278 -4.95 17.96 0.47
CA ALA A 278 -3.78 18.02 1.35
C ALA A 278 -4.16 18.21 2.83
N PHE A 279 -5.25 18.93 3.12
CA PHE A 279 -5.78 19.04 4.47
C PHE A 279 -6.36 17.72 4.98
N LEU A 280 -7.12 17.00 4.15
CA LEU A 280 -7.65 15.68 4.50
C LEU A 280 -6.54 14.64 4.72
N THR A 281 -5.49 14.64 3.90
CA THR A 281 -4.33 13.74 4.09
C THR A 281 -3.52 14.11 5.34
N LEU A 282 -3.41 15.40 5.67
CA LEU A 282 -2.81 15.85 6.94
C LEU A 282 -3.54 15.25 8.15
N LEU A 283 -4.88 15.35 8.17
CA LEU A 283 -5.69 14.78 9.24
C LEU A 283 -5.61 13.25 9.30
N ALA A 284 -5.66 12.57 8.15
CA ALA A 284 -5.55 11.11 8.07
C ALA A 284 -4.18 10.60 8.55
N ALA A 285 -3.09 11.27 8.19
CA ALA A 285 -1.75 10.95 8.69
C ALA A 285 -1.65 11.18 10.20
N LEU A 286 -2.19 12.29 10.71
CA LEU A 286 -2.23 12.57 12.15
C LEU A 286 -3.00 11.47 12.91
N PHE A 287 -4.19 11.09 12.44
CA PHE A 287 -4.99 10.04 13.06
C PHE A 287 -4.32 8.67 13.02
N THR A 288 -3.62 8.35 11.93
CA THR A 288 -2.85 7.09 11.83
C THR A 288 -1.81 6.99 12.96
N VAL A 289 -1.08 8.07 13.23
CA VAL A 289 -0.06 8.09 14.29
C VAL A 289 -0.70 8.14 15.69
N LEU A 290 -1.77 8.93 15.88
CA LEU A 290 -2.47 9.03 17.16
C LEU A 290 -3.14 7.71 17.57
N PHE A 291 -3.83 7.03 16.66
CA PHE A 291 -4.42 5.71 16.94
C PHE A 291 -3.32 4.66 17.17
N GLY A 292 -2.21 4.73 16.44
CA GLY A 292 -1.04 3.88 16.69
C GLY A 292 -0.50 4.03 18.12
N MET A 293 -0.39 5.28 18.61
CA MET A 293 -0.02 5.58 20.00
C MET A 293 -1.08 5.14 21.01
N MET A 294 -2.37 5.26 20.68
CA MET A 294 -3.48 4.85 21.55
C MET A 294 -3.39 3.35 21.90
N PHE A 295 -3.01 2.50 20.96
CA PHE A 295 -2.82 1.06 21.18
C PHE A 295 -1.43 0.68 21.75
N GLN A 296 -0.58 1.67 22.03
CA GLN A 296 0.66 1.51 22.79
C GLN A 296 1.73 0.59 22.16
N PHE A 297 1.77 0.48 20.83
CA PHE A 297 2.82 -0.29 20.14
C PHE A 297 4.21 0.34 20.28
N ASN A 298 5.25 -0.48 20.47
CA ASN A 298 6.66 -0.03 20.53
C ASN A 298 7.04 0.76 19.27
N PHE A 299 6.59 0.32 18.10
CA PHE A 299 6.77 1.02 16.83
C PHE A 299 6.38 2.51 16.88
N PHE A 300 5.25 2.84 17.53
CA PHE A 300 4.76 4.22 17.62
C PHE A 300 5.31 4.99 18.84
N LYS A 301 5.76 4.28 19.88
CA LYS A 301 6.27 4.91 21.11
C LYS A 301 7.74 5.29 21.03
N HIS A 302 8.56 4.39 20.47
CA HIS A 302 10.02 4.55 20.51
C HIS A 302 10.50 5.40 19.32
N ASN A 303 9.86 5.28 18.15
CA ASN A 303 10.14 6.19 17.04
C ASN A 303 9.58 7.59 17.31
N SER A 304 10.31 8.62 16.89
CA SER A 304 9.87 10.02 17.04
C SER A 304 8.56 10.28 16.29
N PHE A 305 7.62 10.99 16.94
CA PHE A 305 6.35 11.41 16.36
C PHE A 305 6.52 12.10 15.00
N ALA A 306 7.49 13.02 14.89
CA ALA A 306 7.73 13.79 13.67
C ALA A 306 8.12 12.89 12.49
N ILE A 307 8.87 11.81 12.75
CA ILE A 307 9.29 10.87 11.72
C ILE A 307 8.09 10.10 11.18
N LEU A 308 7.28 9.54 12.08
CA LEU A 308 6.09 8.77 11.70
C LEU A 308 5.06 9.66 10.98
N PHE A 309 4.80 10.85 11.52
CA PHE A 309 3.88 11.81 10.93
C PHE A 309 4.31 12.21 9.52
N LEU A 310 5.57 12.62 9.32
CA LEU A 310 6.07 13.02 8.00
C LEU A 310 6.08 11.86 7.02
N LEU A 311 6.40 10.63 7.45
CA LEU A 311 6.36 9.46 6.59
C LEU A 311 4.95 9.24 6.02
N PHE A 312 3.94 9.13 6.89
CA PHE A 312 2.57 8.90 6.45
C PHE A 312 2.01 10.08 5.67
N PHE A 313 2.33 11.31 6.06
CA PHE A 313 1.87 12.51 5.37
C PHE A 313 2.47 12.65 3.96
N LEU A 314 3.81 12.54 3.83
CA LEU A 314 4.48 12.63 2.53
C LEU A 314 4.09 11.47 1.61
N PHE A 315 3.93 10.26 2.15
CA PHE A 315 3.43 9.13 1.37
C PHE A 315 2.01 9.36 0.84
N GLN A 316 1.09 9.85 1.68
CA GLN A 316 -0.28 10.14 1.23
C GLN A 316 -0.33 11.31 0.24
N LEU A 317 0.49 12.35 0.41
CA LEU A 317 0.64 13.42 -0.58
C LEU A 317 1.17 12.90 -1.93
N ASN A 318 2.15 12.01 -1.90
CA ASN A 318 2.67 11.37 -3.11
C ASN A 318 1.58 10.54 -3.82
N MET A 319 0.83 9.73 -3.07
CA MET A 319 -0.32 9.00 -3.60
C MET A 319 -1.39 9.93 -4.18
N LEU A 320 -1.63 11.11 -3.60
CA LEU A 320 -2.54 12.13 -4.14
C LEU A 320 -2.07 12.63 -5.52
N SER A 321 -0.79 12.95 -5.69
CA SER A 321 -0.24 13.33 -7.00
C SER A 321 -0.33 12.20 -8.02
N PHE A 322 -0.06 10.97 -7.58
CA PHE A 322 -0.26 9.79 -8.42
C PHE A 322 -1.73 9.61 -8.82
N ALA A 323 -2.68 9.91 -7.94
CA ALA A 323 -4.11 9.85 -8.24
C ALA A 323 -4.52 10.85 -9.32
N PHE A 324 -4.01 12.09 -9.28
CA PHE A 324 -4.25 13.07 -10.35
C PHE A 324 -3.72 12.56 -11.69
N MET A 325 -2.51 11.99 -11.70
CA MET A 325 -1.94 11.45 -12.94
C MET A 325 -2.78 10.32 -13.52
N ILE A 326 -3.22 9.35 -12.69
CA ILE A 326 -4.06 8.24 -13.16
C ILE A 326 -5.44 8.74 -13.60
N SER A 327 -6.01 9.76 -12.93
CA SER A 327 -7.31 10.33 -13.29
C SER A 327 -7.35 10.90 -14.72
N ALA A 328 -6.20 11.29 -15.28
CA ALA A 328 -6.11 11.73 -16.67
C ALA A 328 -6.49 10.60 -17.66
N PHE A 329 -6.13 9.35 -17.35
CA PHE A 329 -6.38 8.16 -18.19
C PHE A 329 -7.74 7.51 -17.96
N VAL A 330 -8.39 7.81 -16.84
CA VAL A 330 -9.71 7.25 -16.49
C VAL A 330 -10.81 8.23 -16.89
N SER A 331 -11.83 7.72 -17.58
CA SER A 331 -12.97 8.51 -18.08
C SER A 331 -14.29 8.24 -17.37
N LYS A 332 -14.43 7.07 -16.72
CA LYS A 332 -15.65 6.66 -16.00
C LYS A 332 -15.36 6.42 -14.53
N SER A 333 -16.21 6.93 -13.64
CA SER A 333 -16.05 6.80 -12.19
C SER A 333 -16.09 5.34 -11.71
N SER A 334 -16.88 4.49 -12.37
CA SER A 334 -16.93 3.05 -12.07
C SER A 334 -15.62 2.31 -12.41
N SER A 335 -14.86 2.78 -13.39
CA SER A 335 -13.53 2.24 -13.70
C SER A 335 -12.46 2.72 -12.71
N ALA A 336 -12.64 3.89 -12.10
CA ALA A 336 -11.68 4.46 -11.15
C ALA A 336 -11.48 3.58 -9.92
N THR A 337 -12.55 2.98 -9.39
CA THR A 337 -12.47 2.04 -8.28
C THR A 337 -11.70 0.78 -8.65
N THR A 338 -11.95 0.22 -9.84
CA THR A 338 -11.24 -0.97 -10.32
C THR A 338 -9.74 -0.70 -10.48
N VAL A 339 -9.37 0.44 -11.06
CA VAL A 339 -7.96 0.86 -11.18
C VAL A 339 -7.32 1.03 -9.81
N GLY A 340 -8.05 1.62 -8.86
CA GLY A 340 -7.59 1.74 -7.48
C GLY A 340 -7.32 0.38 -6.81
N PHE A 341 -8.22 -0.60 -6.97
CA PHE A 341 -8.00 -1.96 -6.48
C PHE A 341 -6.83 -2.66 -7.18
N SER A 342 -6.65 -2.48 -8.49
CA SER A 342 -5.48 -3.02 -9.21
C SER A 342 -4.18 -2.43 -8.67
N ILE A 343 -4.13 -1.12 -8.41
CA ILE A 343 -2.96 -0.45 -7.81
C ILE A 343 -2.70 -0.97 -6.39
N PHE A 344 -3.75 -1.22 -5.60
CA PHE A 344 -3.60 -1.84 -4.29
C PHE A 344 -3.01 -3.25 -4.37
N ILE A 345 -3.49 -4.10 -5.28
CA ILE A 345 -2.99 -5.47 -5.46
C ILE A 345 -1.53 -5.45 -5.91
N ILE A 346 -1.19 -4.62 -6.91
CA ILE A 346 0.19 -4.45 -7.37
C ILE A 346 1.07 -3.92 -6.22
N GLY A 347 0.58 -2.92 -5.49
CA GLY A 347 1.21 -2.38 -4.28
C GLY A 347 1.51 -3.46 -3.25
N PHE A 348 0.52 -4.28 -2.91
CA PHE A 348 0.68 -5.37 -1.97
C PHE A 348 1.76 -6.37 -2.44
N LEU A 349 1.71 -6.79 -3.71
CA LEU A 349 2.69 -7.74 -4.26
C LEU A 349 4.11 -7.16 -4.26
N THR A 350 4.29 -5.91 -4.68
CA THR A 350 5.62 -5.29 -4.72
C THR A 350 6.16 -4.95 -3.33
N GLN A 351 5.28 -4.65 -2.37
CA GLN A 351 5.68 -4.49 -0.97
C GLN A 351 6.20 -5.79 -0.37
N LEU A 352 5.57 -6.94 -0.64
CA LEU A 352 6.08 -8.24 -0.20
C LEU A 352 7.49 -8.49 -0.74
N VAL A 353 7.71 -8.23 -2.04
CA VAL A 353 9.04 -8.34 -2.67
C VAL A 353 10.06 -7.42 -1.99
N THR A 354 9.63 -6.22 -1.58
CA THR A 354 10.46 -5.25 -0.84
C THR A 354 10.85 -5.76 0.54
N THR A 355 9.92 -6.36 1.28
CA THR A 355 10.18 -6.97 2.59
C THR A 355 11.10 -8.19 2.49
N PHE A 356 11.14 -8.88 1.35
CA PHE A 356 12.10 -9.97 1.09
C PHE A 356 13.50 -9.48 0.65
N GLY A 357 13.77 -8.17 0.69
CA GLY A 357 15.11 -7.59 0.49
C GLY A 357 15.37 -6.97 -0.89
N PHE A 358 14.54 -7.23 -1.90
CA PHE A 358 14.72 -6.64 -3.23
C PHE A 358 14.11 -5.22 -3.33
N PRO A 359 14.78 -4.20 -3.90
CA PRO A 359 16.17 -4.09 -4.35
C PRO A 359 17.06 -3.32 -3.36
N TYR A 360 16.64 -3.15 -2.11
CA TYR A 360 17.33 -2.31 -1.12
C TYR A 360 18.47 -3.03 -0.40
N ASP A 361 18.84 -4.23 -0.84
CA ASP A 361 20.05 -4.92 -0.43
C ASP A 361 21.28 -4.43 -1.21
N ASN A 362 22.48 -4.60 -0.64
CA ASN A 362 23.76 -4.17 -1.18
C ASN A 362 24.09 -4.81 -2.55
N ASP A 363 23.53 -5.97 -2.85
CA ASP A 363 23.75 -6.73 -4.08
C ASP A 363 23.14 -6.09 -5.35
N PHE A 364 22.20 -5.14 -5.19
CA PHE A 364 21.47 -4.57 -6.33
C PHE A 364 22.02 -3.22 -6.80
N SER A 365 21.97 -2.98 -8.11
CA SER A 365 22.38 -1.69 -8.69
C SER A 365 21.44 -0.53 -8.29
N LYS A 366 22.00 0.68 -8.19
CA LYS A 366 21.28 1.94 -7.95
C LYS A 366 20.14 2.17 -8.95
N ILE A 367 20.25 1.67 -10.19
CA ILE A 367 19.21 1.84 -11.22
C ILE A 367 17.95 1.06 -10.85
N TYR A 368 18.08 -0.20 -10.43
CA TYR A 368 16.94 -1.01 -10.01
C TYR A 368 16.25 -0.39 -8.79
N ARG A 369 17.03 0.12 -7.83
CA ARG A 369 16.52 0.87 -6.67
C ARG A 369 15.74 2.12 -7.08
N ALA A 370 16.25 2.88 -8.04
CA ALA A 370 15.59 4.10 -8.53
C ALA A 370 14.26 3.78 -9.23
N ILE A 371 14.24 2.82 -10.16
CA ILE A 371 13.01 2.41 -10.87
C ILE A 371 11.97 1.88 -9.87
N TRP A 372 12.39 1.06 -8.92
CA TRP A 372 11.49 0.49 -7.91
C TRP A 372 10.91 1.55 -6.97
N SER A 373 11.70 2.59 -6.66
CA SER A 373 11.31 3.71 -5.79
C SER A 373 10.35 4.69 -6.47
N LEU A 374 10.20 4.66 -7.80
CA LEU A 374 9.20 5.50 -8.48
C LEU A 374 7.78 5.14 -8.07
N PHE A 375 7.53 3.88 -7.71
CA PHE A 375 6.22 3.42 -7.26
C PHE A 375 6.07 3.67 -5.74
N PRO A 376 5.19 4.60 -5.31
CA PRO A 376 5.17 5.07 -3.93
C PRO A 376 4.99 3.98 -2.85
N PRO A 377 4.17 2.92 -3.05
CA PRO A 377 4.00 1.85 -2.06
C PRO A 377 5.30 1.14 -1.65
N ASN A 378 6.29 1.07 -2.54
CA ASN A 378 7.56 0.38 -2.28
C ASN A 378 8.42 1.17 -1.29
N LEU A 379 8.46 2.50 -1.43
CA LEU A 379 9.15 3.38 -0.49
C LEU A 379 8.53 3.30 0.90
N LEU A 380 7.19 3.21 0.99
CA LEU A 380 6.52 3.02 2.27
C LEU A 380 6.94 1.69 2.92
N ALA A 381 6.98 0.59 2.16
CA ALA A 381 7.39 -0.70 2.72
C ALA A 381 8.81 -0.67 3.28
N LYS A 382 9.79 -0.10 2.55
CA LYS A 382 11.15 0.00 3.08
C LYS A 382 11.24 0.93 4.30
N ALA A 383 10.47 2.02 4.33
CA ALA A 383 10.42 2.90 5.50
C ALA A 383 9.88 2.18 6.75
N LEU A 384 8.81 1.40 6.59
CA LEU A 384 8.20 0.64 7.68
C LEU A 384 9.10 -0.49 8.16
N ASP A 385 9.84 -1.14 7.25
CA ASP A 385 10.87 -2.13 7.56
C ASP A 385 11.99 -1.53 8.42
N LEU A 386 12.58 -0.40 8.00
CA LEU A 386 13.62 0.30 8.76
C LEU A 386 13.14 0.74 10.16
N LEU A 387 11.94 1.30 10.26
CA LEU A 387 11.35 1.74 11.53
C LEU A 387 10.92 0.57 12.42
N GLY A 388 10.51 -0.55 11.80
CA GLY A 388 10.15 -1.79 12.47
C GLY A 388 11.37 -2.46 13.10
N ASN A 389 12.45 -2.61 12.32
CA ASN A 389 13.71 -3.20 12.79
C ASN A 389 14.37 -2.35 13.88
N ALA A 390 14.22 -1.03 13.83
CA ALA A 390 14.67 -0.13 14.90
C ALA A 390 13.87 -0.23 16.20
N THR A 391 12.77 -1.00 16.23
CA THR A 391 11.90 -1.19 17.41
C THR A 391 11.57 -2.66 17.65
N ALA A 392 12.43 -3.57 17.17
CA ALA A 392 12.21 -5.01 17.24
C ALA A 392 12.21 -5.52 18.69
N THR A 393 13.11 -4.99 19.52
CA THR A 393 13.21 -5.35 20.94
C THR A 393 12.69 -4.23 21.85
N ASN A 394 12.35 -4.59 23.10
CA ASN A 394 11.91 -3.59 24.09
C ASN A 394 13.04 -2.65 24.56
N GLU A 395 14.29 -3.00 24.30
CA GLU A 395 15.47 -2.21 24.70
C GLU A 395 15.91 -1.24 23.59
N ASP A 396 15.38 -1.39 22.36
CA ASP A 396 15.72 -0.50 21.24
C ASP A 396 15.08 0.89 21.42
N GLU A 397 15.89 1.94 21.31
CA GLU A 397 15.44 3.34 21.46
C GLU A 397 14.60 3.86 20.28
N GLY A 398 14.50 3.13 19.17
CA GLY A 398 13.88 3.61 17.93
C GLY A 398 14.71 4.65 17.18
N ILE A 399 14.14 5.20 16.09
CA ILE A 399 14.78 6.26 15.31
C ILE A 399 14.33 7.64 15.82
N SER A 400 15.31 8.45 16.24
CA SER A 400 15.10 9.84 16.64
C SER A 400 15.32 10.80 15.47
N TRP A 401 14.76 12.02 15.56
CA TRP A 401 14.86 13.04 14.50
C TRP A 401 16.31 13.34 14.07
N GLN A 402 17.24 13.31 15.02
CA GLN A 402 18.66 13.58 14.79
C GLN A 402 19.38 12.41 14.11
N ARG A 403 18.90 11.17 14.31
CA ARG A 403 19.49 9.93 13.76
C ARG A 403 18.85 9.50 12.43
N ARG A 404 17.88 10.25 11.88
CA ARG A 404 17.12 9.87 10.66
C ARG A 404 17.97 9.63 9.39
N GLY A 405 19.12 10.30 9.28
CA GLY A 405 20.06 10.17 8.17
C GLY A 405 21.20 9.18 8.44
N LYS A 406 21.07 8.36 9.49
CA LYS A 406 22.04 7.32 9.84
C LYS A 406 21.37 5.95 9.82
N CYS A 407 22.16 4.93 9.51
CA CYS A 407 21.72 3.54 9.60
C CYS A 407 21.48 3.12 11.05
N THR A 408 20.63 2.12 11.24
CA THR A 408 20.29 1.56 12.55
C THR A 408 21.45 0.70 13.09
N THR A 409 21.47 0.45 14.39
CA THR A 409 22.49 -0.38 15.05
C THR A 409 22.47 -1.84 14.58
N HIS A 410 21.29 -2.33 14.19
CA HIS A 410 21.10 -3.71 13.69
C HIS A 410 21.54 -3.88 12.23
N GLU A 411 21.64 -2.79 11.45
CA GLU A 411 21.95 -2.82 10.02
C GLU A 411 22.93 -1.68 9.67
N PRO A 412 24.23 -1.79 10.06
CA PRO A 412 25.18 -0.67 9.97
C PRO A 412 25.48 -0.23 8.53
N ASP A 413 25.37 -1.14 7.56
CA ASP A 413 25.63 -0.88 6.13
C ASP A 413 24.33 -0.75 5.33
N CYS A 414 23.39 0.07 5.83
CA CYS A 414 22.13 0.30 5.15
C CYS A 414 22.31 1.09 3.85
N VAL A 415 21.62 0.66 2.80
CA VAL A 415 21.67 1.27 1.47
C VAL A 415 20.90 2.59 1.37
N ILE A 416 19.84 2.74 2.17
CA ILE A 416 18.90 3.85 2.13
C ILE A 416 18.46 4.22 3.55
N THR A 417 18.47 5.51 3.86
CA THR A 417 18.04 6.04 5.16
C THR A 417 16.62 6.61 5.11
N ILE A 418 16.04 6.93 6.27
CA ILE A 418 14.72 7.58 6.34
C ILE A 418 14.76 8.98 5.68
N GLU A 419 15.88 9.68 5.78
CA GLU A 419 16.08 10.98 5.12
C GLU A 419 16.05 10.84 3.60
N ASP A 420 16.72 9.83 3.04
CA ASP A 420 16.69 9.54 1.60
C ASP A 420 15.26 9.19 1.13
N ILE A 421 14.51 8.45 1.94
CA ILE A 421 13.10 8.12 1.65
C ILE A 421 12.24 9.39 1.58
N TYR A 422 12.43 10.36 2.48
CA TYR A 422 11.71 11.64 2.40
C TYR A 422 12.05 12.40 1.12
N GLN A 423 13.33 12.45 0.75
CA GLN A 423 13.77 13.09 -0.49
C GLN A 423 13.12 12.42 -1.71
N TRP A 424 13.07 11.09 -1.72
CA TRP A 424 12.40 10.32 -2.77
C TRP A 424 10.91 10.57 -2.83
N LEU A 425 10.21 10.59 -1.69
CA LEU A 425 8.77 10.86 -1.63
C LEU A 425 8.43 12.26 -2.13
N ILE A 426 9.23 13.28 -1.77
CA ILE A 426 9.06 14.65 -2.25
C ILE A 426 9.35 14.75 -3.76
N SER A 427 10.44 14.13 -4.22
CA SER A 427 10.83 14.17 -5.63
C SER A 427 9.81 13.47 -6.53
N THR A 428 9.31 12.30 -6.12
CA THR A 428 8.28 11.55 -6.86
C THR A 428 6.92 12.23 -6.79
N PHE A 429 6.57 12.86 -5.66
CA PHE A 429 5.38 13.72 -5.57
C PHE A 429 5.40 14.82 -6.64
N LEU A 430 6.51 15.55 -6.79
CA LEU A 430 6.66 16.60 -7.80
C LEU A 430 6.61 16.02 -9.22
N LEU A 431 7.28 14.88 -9.45
CA LEU A 431 7.26 14.19 -10.74
C LEU A 431 5.84 13.81 -11.16
N TRP A 432 5.08 13.14 -10.29
CA TRP A 432 3.71 12.72 -10.59
C TRP A 432 2.77 13.90 -10.78
N PHE A 433 2.96 14.99 -10.01
CA PHE A 433 2.19 16.21 -10.18
C PHE A 433 2.44 16.89 -11.53
N LEU A 434 3.70 17.01 -11.94
CA LEU A 434 4.07 17.55 -13.26
C LEU A 434 3.52 16.68 -14.40
N LEU A 435 3.63 15.36 -14.26
CA LEU A 435 3.04 14.41 -15.22
C LEU A 435 1.51 14.52 -15.27
N ALA A 436 0.85 14.76 -14.14
CA ALA A 436 -0.60 14.96 -14.10
C ALA A 436 -1.02 16.19 -14.92
N ILE A 437 -0.36 17.34 -14.72
CA ILE A 437 -0.61 18.56 -15.51
C ILE A 437 -0.30 18.32 -16.99
N TYR A 438 0.79 17.62 -17.30
CA TYR A 438 1.19 17.30 -18.66
C TYR A 438 0.13 16.43 -19.37
N PHE A 439 -0.31 15.34 -18.76
CA PHE A 439 -1.28 14.43 -19.34
C PHE A 439 -2.70 15.01 -19.41
N ASP A 440 -3.12 15.83 -18.45
CA ASP A 440 -4.43 16.52 -18.47
C ASP A 440 -4.56 17.46 -19.69
N ASN A 441 -3.45 18.03 -20.17
CA ASN A 441 -3.45 18.90 -21.34
C ASN A 441 -3.36 18.14 -22.69
N ILE A 442 -2.80 16.92 -22.70
CA ILE A 442 -2.54 16.14 -23.93
C ILE A 442 -3.65 15.13 -24.22
N ILE A 443 -4.19 14.51 -23.18
CA ILE A 443 -5.27 13.53 -23.32
C ILE A 443 -6.55 14.30 -23.68
N PRO A 444 -7.28 13.89 -24.73
CA PRO A 444 -8.44 14.64 -25.19
C PRO A 444 -9.49 14.74 -24.09
N ASN A 445 -9.90 15.97 -23.80
CA ASN A 445 -11.10 16.21 -23.03
C ASN A 445 -12.34 15.69 -23.78
N SER A 446 -13.48 15.62 -23.10
CA SER A 446 -14.76 15.04 -23.58
C SER A 446 -15.28 15.62 -24.91
N TYR A 447 -14.70 16.73 -25.40
CA TYR A 447 -15.00 17.41 -26.67
C TYR A 447 -13.90 17.24 -27.74
N GLY A 448 -12.87 16.44 -27.48
CA GLY A 448 -11.84 16.06 -28.45
C GLY A 448 -10.69 17.05 -28.65
N VAL A 449 -10.72 18.23 -28.03
CA VAL A 449 -9.65 19.24 -28.16
C VAL A 449 -8.40 18.78 -27.39
N ARG A 450 -7.25 18.71 -28.08
CA ARG A 450 -5.93 18.37 -27.52
C ARG A 450 -4.95 19.53 -27.71
N LYS A 451 -4.14 19.82 -26.68
CA LYS A 451 -2.94 20.67 -26.87
C LYS A 451 -1.83 19.85 -27.51
N SER A 452 -0.92 20.51 -28.23
CA SER A 452 0.27 19.86 -28.81
C SER A 452 1.15 19.24 -27.72
N ILE A 453 1.86 18.15 -28.05
CA ILE A 453 2.80 17.45 -27.15
C ILE A 453 3.86 18.41 -26.60
N PHE A 454 4.28 19.39 -27.41
CA PHE A 454 5.28 20.39 -27.06
C PHE A 454 4.67 21.76 -26.70
N TYR A 455 3.43 21.80 -26.19
CA TYR A 455 2.74 23.07 -25.90
C TYR A 455 3.55 24.00 -24.97
N PHE A 456 4.33 23.44 -24.05
CA PHE A 456 5.14 24.18 -23.10
C PHE A 456 6.35 24.89 -23.73
N LEU A 457 6.74 24.51 -24.95
CA LEU A 457 7.82 25.17 -25.71
C LEU A 457 7.31 26.32 -26.58
N SER A 458 5.99 26.50 -26.74
CA SER A 458 5.46 27.59 -27.55
C SER A 458 5.48 28.90 -26.74
N PRO A 459 6.09 29.99 -27.25
CA PRO A 459 6.09 31.30 -26.58
C PRO A 459 4.67 31.83 -26.32
N SER A 460 3.70 31.43 -27.16
CA SER A 460 2.29 31.77 -27.03
C SER A 460 1.64 31.24 -25.74
N TYR A 461 2.13 30.12 -25.19
CA TYR A 461 1.62 29.56 -23.93
C TYR A 461 1.97 30.44 -22.73
N TRP A 462 3.19 30.98 -22.70
CA TRP A 462 3.70 31.77 -21.57
C TRP A 462 3.34 33.26 -21.66
N THR A 463 3.17 33.79 -22.86
CA THR A 463 2.95 35.22 -23.08
C THR A 463 1.47 35.60 -23.09
N GLY A 464 0.54 34.64 -23.19
CA GLY A 464 -0.91 34.87 -23.11
C GLY A 464 -1.46 35.86 -24.14
N LYS A 465 -0.69 36.20 -25.18
CA LYS A 465 -0.99 37.27 -26.14
C LYS A 465 -1.87 36.85 -27.31
N ASP A 466 -2.12 35.55 -27.49
CA ASP A 466 -3.00 35.04 -28.53
C ASP A 466 -4.35 34.67 -27.91
N GLY A 467 -5.32 35.57 -27.98
CA GLY A 467 -6.71 35.26 -27.64
C GLY A 467 -7.23 34.12 -28.52
N ASN A 468 -7.67 33.02 -27.88
CA ASN A 468 -8.40 31.87 -28.45
C ASN A 468 -7.89 31.18 -29.74
N ARG A 469 -6.77 31.61 -30.33
CA ARG A 469 -6.13 30.97 -31.50
C ARG A 469 -5.23 29.84 -31.03
N VAL A 470 -5.83 28.72 -30.64
CA VAL A 470 -5.08 27.52 -30.27
C VAL A 470 -4.96 26.60 -31.48
N VAL A 471 -3.72 26.43 -31.98
CA VAL A 471 -3.41 25.42 -32.99
C VAL A 471 -3.58 24.03 -32.35
N GLU A 472 -4.64 23.30 -32.72
CA GLU A 472 -4.87 21.93 -32.28
C GLU A 472 -3.72 21.02 -32.74
N GLY A 473 -3.09 20.32 -31.80
CA GLY A 473 -1.93 19.47 -32.10
C GLY A 473 -2.34 18.10 -32.67
N SER A 474 -1.81 17.76 -33.84
CA SER A 474 -1.75 16.39 -34.36
C SER A 474 -0.54 15.64 -33.77
N LEU A 475 -0.68 14.33 -33.51
CA LEU A 475 0.40 13.43 -33.04
C LEU A 475 1.63 13.42 -33.95
N CYS A 476 1.47 13.84 -35.22
CA CYS A 476 2.54 14.19 -36.15
C CYS A 476 2.07 15.35 -37.03
N SER A 477 2.62 16.54 -36.84
CA SER A 477 2.58 17.59 -37.87
C SER A 477 3.94 18.28 -37.94
N CYS A 478 4.73 17.90 -38.95
CA CYS A 478 5.64 18.85 -39.57
C CYS A 478 4.82 20.09 -39.96
N TYR A 479 5.40 21.28 -39.81
CA TYR A 479 4.87 22.55 -40.31
C TYR A 479 4.20 22.35 -41.67
N GLY A 480 2.87 22.25 -41.65
CA GLY A 480 2.04 22.11 -42.83
C GLY A 480 1.03 23.22 -42.73
N SER A 481 1.16 24.22 -43.60
CA SER A 481 0.18 25.26 -43.79
C SER A 481 -1.20 24.64 -43.95
N ILE A 482 -2.18 25.22 -43.25
CA ILE A 482 -3.60 24.93 -43.46
C ILE A 482 -3.86 25.19 -44.95
N PRO A 483 -4.44 24.25 -45.71
CA PRO A 483 -4.83 24.50 -47.09
C PRO A 483 -5.73 25.73 -47.14
N PRO A 484 -5.54 26.66 -48.10
CA PRO A 484 -6.41 27.81 -48.24
C PRO A 484 -7.86 27.35 -48.36
N LEU A 485 -8.78 28.07 -47.72
CA LEU A 485 -10.21 27.84 -47.83
C LEU A 485 -10.59 27.83 -49.32
N ASP A 486 -11.33 26.83 -49.78
CA ASP A 486 -12.09 26.98 -51.02
C ASP A 486 -13.09 28.11 -50.77
N ASP A 487 -12.84 29.30 -51.35
CA ASP A 487 -13.75 30.44 -51.41
C ASP A 487 -15.00 30.03 -52.20
N ALA A 488 -15.90 29.30 -51.54
CA ALA A 488 -17.26 29.19 -51.99
C ALA A 488 -17.91 30.55 -51.69
N THR A 489 -17.98 31.42 -52.69
CA THR A 489 -18.80 32.63 -52.63
C THR A 489 -20.20 32.22 -52.16
N PRO A 490 -20.76 32.83 -51.10
CA PRO A 490 -22.14 32.58 -50.71
C PRO A 490 -23.03 32.84 -51.92
N ASN A 491 -23.85 31.85 -52.31
CA ASN A 491 -24.73 32.01 -53.48
C ASN A 491 -25.96 32.87 -53.15
N ASP A 492 -26.24 33.12 -51.87
CA ASP A 492 -27.43 33.81 -51.39
C ASP A 492 -27.14 35.31 -51.15
N GLU A 493 -28.00 36.17 -51.71
CA GLU A 493 -27.85 37.63 -51.72
C GLU A 493 -27.95 38.25 -50.32
N ASP A 494 -28.78 37.68 -49.45
CA ASP A 494 -28.96 38.12 -48.05
C ASP A 494 -27.72 37.81 -47.19
N VAL A 495 -27.10 36.65 -47.38
CA VAL A 495 -25.85 36.27 -46.70
C VAL A 495 -24.70 37.20 -47.11
N LEU A 496 -24.59 37.51 -48.41
CA LEU A 496 -23.60 38.45 -48.93
C LEU A 496 -23.82 39.87 -48.39
N ALA A 497 -25.07 40.33 -48.30
CA ALA A 497 -25.41 41.63 -47.77
C ALA A 497 -25.01 41.76 -46.29
N GLU A 498 -25.34 40.76 -45.47
CA GLU A 498 -24.97 40.72 -44.05
C GLU A 498 -23.45 40.63 -43.87
N GLU A 499 -22.77 39.77 -44.62
CA GLU A 499 -21.30 39.65 -44.58
C GLU A 499 -20.62 40.99 -44.92
N THR A 500 -21.12 41.69 -45.94
CA THR A 500 -20.59 43.00 -46.35
C THR A 500 -20.85 44.05 -45.26
N ALA A 501 -22.03 44.04 -44.64
CA ALA A 501 -22.38 44.95 -43.55
C ALA A 501 -21.47 44.75 -42.32
N VAL A 502 -21.27 43.51 -41.88
CA VAL A 502 -20.39 43.20 -40.75
C VAL A 502 -18.93 43.56 -41.06
N LYS A 503 -18.43 43.27 -42.27
CA LYS A 503 -17.07 43.64 -42.68
C LYS A 503 -16.86 45.15 -42.70
N GLN A 504 -17.84 45.92 -43.19
CA GLN A 504 -17.78 47.38 -43.17
C GLN A 504 -17.79 47.93 -41.73
N GLN A 505 -18.67 47.43 -40.87
CA GLN A 505 -18.70 47.81 -39.45
C GLN A 505 -17.39 47.47 -38.72
N ALA A 506 -16.82 46.29 -38.99
CA ALA A 506 -15.54 45.87 -38.44
C ALA A 506 -14.37 46.74 -38.91
N ALA A 507 -14.37 47.18 -40.18
CA ALA A 507 -13.35 48.06 -40.75
C ALA A 507 -13.40 49.48 -40.18
N VAL A 508 -14.60 49.99 -39.87
CA VAL A 508 -14.80 51.31 -39.27
C VAL A 508 -14.57 51.29 -37.75
N GLY A 509 -14.55 50.12 -37.12
CA GLY A 509 -14.35 49.96 -35.68
C GLY A 509 -15.56 50.42 -34.84
N ASN A 510 -16.71 50.63 -35.47
CA ASN A 510 -17.93 51.10 -34.81
C ASN A 510 -18.68 49.90 -34.23
N ILE A 511 -18.84 49.85 -32.90
CA ILE A 511 -19.64 48.84 -32.22
C ILE A 511 -21.04 49.40 -32.09
N ASP A 512 -21.98 48.89 -32.90
CA ASP A 512 -23.38 49.27 -32.82
C ASP A 512 -23.94 48.85 -31.44
N PRO A 513 -24.48 49.80 -30.63
CA PRO A 513 -25.03 49.48 -29.33
C PRO A 513 -26.25 48.56 -29.39
N ASP A 514 -26.89 48.37 -30.55
CA ASP A 514 -28.02 47.44 -30.72
C ASP A 514 -27.57 46.00 -31.01
N VAL A 515 -26.28 45.76 -31.26
CA VAL A 515 -25.74 44.42 -31.52
C VAL A 515 -25.26 43.79 -30.21
N ALA A 516 -25.79 42.62 -29.87
CA ALA A 516 -25.40 41.83 -28.71
C ALA A 516 -24.14 41.00 -28.97
N VAL A 517 -24.06 40.35 -30.13
CA VAL A 517 -22.94 39.48 -30.52
C VAL A 517 -22.61 39.73 -31.98
N GLN A 518 -21.36 40.07 -32.26
CA GLN A 518 -20.85 40.22 -33.62
C GLN A 518 -19.84 39.11 -33.92
N ILE A 519 -20.13 38.29 -34.92
CA ILE A 519 -19.28 37.17 -35.36
C ILE A 519 -18.46 37.63 -36.55
N ARG A 520 -17.12 37.54 -36.44
CA ARG A 520 -16.19 38.03 -37.47
C ARG A 520 -15.35 36.90 -38.05
N GLY A 521 -15.75 36.41 -39.23
CA GLY A 521 -14.99 35.43 -40.01
C GLY A 521 -14.74 34.12 -39.26
N LEU A 522 -15.73 33.64 -38.51
CA LEU A 522 -15.58 32.45 -37.67
C LEU A 522 -15.34 31.22 -38.53
N THR A 523 -14.15 30.64 -38.44
CA THR A 523 -13.77 29.43 -39.17
C THR A 523 -13.34 28.33 -38.20
N LYS A 524 -13.84 27.12 -38.44
CA LYS A 524 -13.40 25.92 -37.72
C LYS A 524 -13.09 24.80 -38.69
N THR A 525 -11.84 24.39 -38.69
CA THR A 525 -11.33 23.25 -39.47
C THR A 525 -10.78 22.21 -38.49
N TYR A 526 -11.32 21.00 -38.55
CA TYR A 526 -10.79 19.89 -37.77
C TYR A 526 -9.66 19.20 -38.55
N PRO A 527 -8.51 18.95 -37.91
CA PRO A 527 -7.39 18.30 -38.58
C PRO A 527 -7.76 16.87 -38.98
N GLY A 528 -7.26 16.44 -40.14
CA GLY A 528 -7.43 15.07 -40.60
C GLY A 528 -6.75 14.07 -39.65
N THR A 529 -7.41 12.93 -39.42
CA THR A 529 -6.84 11.82 -38.66
C THR A 529 -5.84 11.02 -39.50
N THR A 530 -4.68 10.72 -38.91
CA THR A 530 -3.68 9.82 -39.48
C THR A 530 -3.78 8.47 -38.76
N LYS A 531 -4.23 7.42 -39.46
CA LYS A 531 -4.17 6.04 -38.96
C LYS A 531 -2.84 5.43 -39.39
N ILE A 532 -2.00 5.11 -38.41
CA ILE A 532 -0.74 4.39 -38.63
C ILE A 532 -1.04 2.91 -38.40
N GLY A 533 -1.15 2.13 -39.48
CA GLY A 533 -1.17 0.68 -39.43
C GLY A 533 0.24 0.09 -39.60
N CYS A 534 0.39 -1.21 -39.39
CA CYS A 534 1.68 -1.92 -39.40
C CYS A 534 2.54 -1.67 -40.66
N CYS A 535 1.94 -1.31 -41.82
CA CYS A 535 2.68 -0.99 -43.04
C CYS A 535 2.08 0.12 -43.95
N LYS A 536 1.05 0.87 -43.53
CA LYS A 536 0.47 1.98 -44.32
C LYS A 536 -0.04 3.12 -43.43
N CYS A 537 0.39 4.34 -43.71
CA CYS A 537 -0.16 5.56 -43.12
C CYS A 537 -1.29 6.08 -44.01
N GLN A 538 -2.54 6.01 -43.53
CA GLN A 538 -3.68 6.65 -44.19
C GLN A 538 -3.97 7.98 -43.49
N ARG A 539 -3.85 9.08 -44.23
CA ARG A 539 -4.18 10.43 -43.77
C ARG A 539 -5.52 10.84 -44.37
N SER A 540 -6.51 11.13 -43.52
CA SER A 540 -7.76 11.76 -43.96
C SER A 540 -7.53 13.25 -44.24
N SER A 541 -8.30 13.83 -45.16
CA SER A 541 -8.28 15.27 -45.40
C SER A 541 -8.83 16.03 -44.19
N PRO A 542 -8.37 17.27 -43.96
CA PRO A 542 -8.99 18.16 -42.98
C PRO A 542 -10.48 18.35 -43.26
N TYR A 543 -11.30 18.43 -42.21
CA TYR A 543 -12.74 18.63 -42.32
C TYR A 543 -13.10 20.06 -41.92
N HIS A 544 -13.53 20.87 -42.89
CA HIS A 544 -14.02 22.23 -42.66
C HIS A 544 -15.45 22.18 -42.10
N ALA A 545 -15.59 22.40 -40.79
CA ALA A 545 -16.88 22.35 -40.11
C ALA A 545 -17.61 23.71 -40.13
N VAL A 546 -16.87 24.82 -40.19
CA VAL A 546 -17.40 26.18 -40.32
C VAL A 546 -16.49 26.96 -41.26
N LYS A 547 -17.07 27.59 -42.28
CA LYS A 547 -16.35 28.30 -43.34
C LYS A 547 -16.59 29.82 -43.24
N GLY A 548 -15.87 30.51 -42.35
CA GLY A 548 -15.85 31.98 -42.29
C GLY A 548 -17.20 32.67 -42.12
N ILE A 549 -17.92 32.42 -41.01
CA ILE A 549 -19.23 33.06 -40.76
C ILE A 549 -19.07 34.53 -40.32
N TRP A 550 -19.86 35.42 -40.91
CA TRP A 550 -19.99 36.85 -40.58
C TRP A 550 -21.45 37.19 -40.30
N VAL A 551 -21.81 37.48 -39.05
CA VAL A 551 -23.21 37.73 -38.64
C VAL A 551 -23.26 38.68 -37.45
N ASN A 552 -24.18 39.64 -37.46
CA ASN A 552 -24.60 40.40 -36.29
C ASN A 552 -25.85 39.79 -35.65
N LEU A 553 -25.83 39.63 -34.33
CA LEU A 553 -26.99 39.25 -33.53
C LEU A 553 -27.44 40.48 -32.73
N ALA A 554 -28.63 40.99 -33.03
CA ALA A 554 -29.20 42.13 -32.32
C ALA A 554 -29.58 41.76 -30.88
N LYS A 555 -29.63 42.78 -30.01
CA LYS A 555 -30.15 42.66 -28.64
C LYS A 555 -31.63 42.31 -28.67
N ASP A 556 -32.06 41.59 -27.64
CA ASP A 556 -33.47 41.23 -27.40
C ASP A 556 -34.15 40.45 -28.54
N GLN A 557 -33.39 39.87 -29.48
CA GLN A 557 -33.91 39.00 -30.53
C GLN A 557 -33.68 37.51 -30.24
N LEU A 558 -34.68 36.68 -30.57
CA LEU A 558 -34.54 35.23 -30.53
C LEU A 558 -33.87 34.74 -31.83
N PHE A 559 -32.59 34.38 -31.74
CA PHE A 559 -31.84 33.82 -32.86
C PHE A 559 -31.80 32.29 -32.82
N CYS A 560 -32.20 31.64 -33.92
CA CYS A 560 -32.23 30.18 -34.05
C CYS A 560 -31.33 29.71 -35.21
N LEU A 561 -30.36 28.85 -34.92
CA LEU A 561 -29.56 28.18 -35.95
C LEU A 561 -30.29 26.94 -36.47
N LEU A 562 -30.75 27.00 -37.72
CA LEU A 562 -31.46 25.90 -38.41
C LEU A 562 -30.64 25.41 -39.61
N GLY A 563 -30.76 24.12 -39.93
CA GLY A 563 -30.05 23.52 -41.07
C GLY A 563 -29.90 22.00 -40.94
N PRO A 564 -29.42 21.32 -41.99
CA PRO A 564 -29.26 19.87 -42.00
C PRO A 564 -28.20 19.37 -41.00
N ASN A 565 -28.24 18.09 -40.65
CA ASN A 565 -27.23 17.46 -39.81
C ASN A 565 -25.86 17.55 -40.48
N GLY A 566 -24.83 17.97 -39.72
CA GLY A 566 -23.48 18.19 -40.27
C GLY A 566 -23.20 19.60 -40.81
N ALA A 567 -24.17 20.52 -40.82
CA ALA A 567 -23.99 21.91 -41.27
C ALA A 567 -23.14 22.81 -40.35
N GLY A 568 -22.54 22.26 -39.28
CA GLY A 568 -21.69 23.05 -38.37
C GLY A 568 -22.41 23.80 -37.24
N LYS A 569 -23.73 23.74 -37.11
CA LYS A 569 -24.53 24.45 -36.07
C LYS A 569 -23.96 24.32 -34.65
N THR A 570 -23.75 23.08 -34.18
CA THR A 570 -23.19 22.80 -32.86
C THR A 570 -21.74 23.28 -32.75
N THR A 571 -20.97 23.21 -33.83
CA THR A 571 -19.58 23.70 -33.88
C THR A 571 -19.53 25.20 -33.70
N VAL A 572 -20.42 25.95 -34.36
CA VAL A 572 -20.56 27.40 -34.19
C VAL A 572 -20.85 27.74 -32.73
N ILE A 573 -21.84 27.10 -32.12
CA ILE A 573 -22.19 27.32 -30.70
C ILE A 573 -21.01 26.97 -29.78
N ASN A 574 -20.32 25.86 -30.01
CA ASN A 574 -19.16 25.46 -29.20
C ASN A 574 -17.99 26.43 -29.33
N CYS A 575 -17.78 26.99 -30.51
CA CYS A 575 -16.77 28.02 -30.73
C CYS A 575 -17.15 29.35 -30.05
N LEU A 576 -18.42 29.77 -30.16
CA LEU A 576 -18.92 30.98 -29.51
C LEU A 576 -18.87 30.87 -27.98
N THR A 577 -19.16 29.69 -27.43
CA THR A 577 -19.13 29.42 -25.97
C THR A 577 -17.73 29.11 -25.43
N GLY A 578 -16.69 29.13 -26.27
CA GLY A 578 -15.30 28.87 -25.86
C GLY A 578 -14.96 27.40 -25.55
N ILE A 579 -15.87 26.46 -25.81
CA ILE A 579 -15.64 25.02 -25.64
C ILE A 579 -14.64 24.49 -26.66
N THR A 580 -14.67 25.04 -27.88
CA THR A 580 -13.79 24.64 -28.98
C THR A 580 -13.04 25.86 -29.51
N PRO A 581 -11.69 25.82 -29.57
CA PRO A 581 -10.92 26.96 -30.08
C PRO A 581 -11.22 27.18 -31.56
N ILE A 582 -11.20 28.44 -31.98
CA ILE A 582 -11.40 28.86 -33.37
C ILE A 582 -10.12 28.63 -34.18
N THR A 583 -10.26 28.27 -35.46
CA THR A 583 -9.10 28.08 -36.35
C THR A 583 -8.66 29.42 -36.96
N GLU A 584 -9.63 30.21 -37.45
CA GLU A 584 -9.43 31.57 -37.97
C GLU A 584 -10.63 32.45 -37.59
N GLY A 585 -10.44 33.77 -37.67
CA GLY A 585 -11.42 34.78 -37.26
C GLY A 585 -11.08 35.46 -35.93
N ASP A 586 -11.89 36.46 -35.56
CA ASP A 586 -11.74 37.22 -34.32
C ASP A 586 -12.93 36.95 -33.40
N GLY A 587 -12.84 35.88 -32.61
CA GLY A 587 -13.80 35.57 -31.54
C GLY A 587 -13.39 36.15 -30.18
N GLY A 588 -12.34 36.98 -30.14
CA GLY A 588 -11.63 37.38 -28.92
C GLY A 588 -12.37 38.35 -28.01
N ASN A 589 -13.41 39.03 -28.50
CA ASN A 589 -14.22 40.00 -27.74
C ASN A 589 -15.69 39.58 -27.65
N ILE A 590 -15.99 38.29 -27.49
CA ILE A 590 -17.34 37.87 -27.10
C ILE A 590 -17.45 38.10 -25.59
N ILE A 591 -17.85 39.31 -25.22
CA ILE A 591 -18.36 39.59 -23.89
C ILE A 591 -19.66 38.81 -23.78
N PHE A 592 -19.62 37.63 -23.16
CA PHE A 592 -20.83 37.05 -22.57
C PHE A 592 -21.28 38.02 -21.49
N LEU A 593 -22.15 38.97 -21.85
CA LEU A 593 -23.14 39.46 -20.92
C LEU A 593 -23.97 38.23 -20.56
N VAL A 594 -23.63 37.68 -19.40
CA VAL A 594 -24.40 36.70 -18.64
C VAL A 594 -25.88 36.83 -19.00
N PHE A 595 -26.48 35.73 -19.47
CA PHE A 595 -27.92 35.58 -19.57
C PHE A 595 -28.58 36.17 -18.32
N HIS A 596 -29.09 37.40 -18.43
CA HIS A 596 -30.16 37.87 -17.57
C HIS A 596 -31.42 37.33 -18.22
N LEU A 597 -31.78 36.11 -17.79
CA LEU A 597 -33.17 35.70 -17.72
C LEU A 597 -33.75 36.19 -16.40
#